data_AF-A0A496XWT5-F1
#
_entry.id   AF-A0A496XWT5-F1
#
_cell.length_a   1.000
_cell.length_b   1.000
_cell.length_c   1.000
_cell.angle_alpha   90.00
_cell.angle_beta   90.00
_cell.angle_gamma   90.00
#
_symmetry.space_group_name_H-M   'P 1'
#
loop_
_entity.id
_entity.type
_entity.pdbx_description
1 polymer ?
#
loop_
_entity_poly.entity_id
_entity_poly.type
_entity_poly.pdbx_seq_one_letter_code
_entity_poly.pdbx_strand_id
1 'polypeptide(L)' 'MSRVCEISGKGPMAGNNVSHANNKTKRKFLPNLRTVRVTLEDGTTKKMKISAKELRTMKKNT' A
#
# COMPACT_ATOMS: atom_id res chain seq x y z
N MET A 1 6.36 5.65 11.66
CA MET A 1 6.47 5.42 10.19
C MET A 1 5.08 5.33 9.58
N SER A 2 4.75 6.24 8.67
CA SER A 2 3.46 6.27 7.96
C SER A 2 3.36 5.07 7.00
N ARG A 3 2.32 4.23 7.14
CA ARG A 3 2.02 3.12 6.21
C ARG A 3 1.28 3.67 4.99
N VAL A 4 1.98 4.49 4.21
CA VAL A 4 1.48 5.15 3.02
C VAL A 4 2.28 4.66 1.82
N CYS A 5 1.62 4.44 0.70
CA CYS A 5 2.31 4.17 -0.54
C CYS A 5 2.88 5.47 -1.13
N GLU A 6 4.15 5.46 -1.53
CA GLU A 6 4.84 6.63 -2.08
C GLU A 6 4.36 7.02 -3.50
N ILE A 7 3.69 6.11 -4.21
CA ILE A 7 3.18 6.36 -5.57
C ILE A 7 1.71 6.81 -5.52
N SER A 8 0.82 6.00 -4.92
CA SER A 8 -0.62 6.34 -4.87
C SER A 8 -1.02 7.23 -3.71
N GLY A 9 -0.16 7.44 -2.71
CA GLY A 9 -0.56 8.07 -1.46
C GLY A 9 -1.56 7.25 -0.63
N LYS A 10 -1.83 5.99 -0.98
CA LYS A 10 -2.81 5.14 -0.26
C LYS A 10 -2.33 4.87 1.16
N GLY A 11 -3.10 5.38 2.13
CA GLY A 11 -2.88 5.18 3.55
C GLY A 11 -3.80 4.12 4.18
N PRO A 12 -3.67 3.93 5.50
CA PRO A 12 -4.58 3.09 6.28
C PRO A 12 -5.99 3.68 6.29
N MET A 13 -7.00 2.83 6.12
CA MET A 13 -8.41 3.23 6.23
C MET A 13 -8.96 2.78 7.58
N ALA A 14 -9.80 3.60 8.20
CA ALA A 14 -10.51 3.24 9.42
C ALA A 14 -11.84 2.54 9.09
N GLY A 15 -12.23 1.53 9.87
CA GLY A 15 -13.56 0.96 9.79
C GLY A 15 -13.84 0.00 10.95
N ASN A 16 -14.80 -0.91 10.75
CA ASN A 16 -15.23 -1.85 11.78
C ASN A 16 -15.13 -3.29 11.29
N ASN A 17 -14.82 -4.23 12.20
CA ASN A 17 -15.19 -5.63 12.04
C ASN A 17 -16.65 -5.77 12.48
N VAL A 18 -17.47 -6.43 11.67
CA VAL A 18 -18.87 -6.71 11.96
C VAL A 18 -19.01 -8.21 12.15
N SER A 19 -19.49 -8.65 13.32
CA SER A 19 -19.75 -10.07 13.59
C SER A 19 -21.08 -10.51 12.97
N HIS A 20 -21.35 -11.81 12.99
CA HIS A 20 -22.66 -12.36 12.60
C HIS A 20 -23.83 -11.78 13.42
N ALA A 21 -23.57 -11.39 14.68
CA ALA A 21 -24.54 -10.70 15.55
C ALA A 21 -24.55 -9.18 15.34
N ASN A 22 -23.89 -8.66 14.31
CA ASN A 22 -23.71 -7.23 14.03
C ASN A 22 -22.95 -6.43 15.10
N ASN A 23 -22.15 -7.09 15.95
CA ASN A 23 -21.29 -6.40 16.91
C ASN A 23 -20.15 -5.70 16.15
N LYS A 24 -20.02 -4.38 16.33
CA LYS A 24 -19.05 -3.54 15.62
C LYS A 24 -17.83 -3.27 16.50
N THR A 25 -16.66 -3.77 16.10
CA THR A 25 -15.38 -3.46 16.75
C THR A 25 -14.48 -2.65 15.82
N LYS A 26 -13.75 -1.66 16.34
CA LYS A 26 -12.88 -0.79 15.53
C LYS A 26 -11.71 -1.58 14.93
N ARG A 27 -11.42 -1.35 13.65
CA ARG A 27 -10.27 -1.93 12.94
C ARG A 27 -9.64 -0.92 12.00
N LYS A 28 -8.33 -1.10 11.75
CA LYS A 28 -7.60 -0.40 10.67
C LYS A 28 -7.40 -1.36 9.50
N PHE A 29 -7.78 -0.93 8.29
CA PHE A 29 -7.46 -1.60 7.04
C PHE A 29 -6.11 -1.10 6.55
N LEU A 30 -5.11 -1.97 6.59
CA LEU A 30 -3.75 -1.63 6.23
C LEU A 30 -3.50 -1.93 4.76
N PRO A 31 -2.88 -1.01 4.00
CA PRO A 31 -2.44 -1.30 2.65
C PRO A 31 -1.34 -2.37 2.65
N ASN A 32 -1.38 -3.28 1.67
CA ASN A 32 -0.34 -4.27 1.44
C ASN A 32 0.87 -3.60 0.79
N LEU A 33 1.73 -3.02 1.63
CA LEU A 33 2.95 -2.32 1.24
C LEU A 33 4.13 -3.30 1.19
N ARG A 34 4.90 -3.22 0.12
CA ARG A 34 6.16 -3.93 -0.07
C ARG A 34 7.28 -2.93 -0.29
N THR A 35 8.44 -3.20 0.30
CA THR A 35 9.65 -2.42 0.04
C THR A 35 10.31 -2.96 -1.21
N VAL A 36 10.42 -2.12 -2.24
CA VAL A 36 11.00 -2.49 -3.55
C VAL A 36 12.06 -1.47 -3.92
N ARG A 37 13.09 -1.92 -4.66
CA ARG A 37 14.07 -1.04 -5.27
C ARG A 37 13.60 -0.69 -6.67
N VAL A 38 13.47 0.59 -6.95
CA VAL A 38 13.14 1.11 -8.28
C VAL A 38 14.38 1.79 -8.83
N THR A 39 14.77 1.42 -10.05
CA THR A 39 15.79 2.11 -10.85
C THR A 39 15.12 3.31 -11.52
N LEU A 40 15.62 4.50 -11.24
CA LEU A 40 15.22 5.74 -11.90
C LEU A 40 15.97 5.86 -13.25
N GLU A 41 15.47 6.71 -14.15
CA GLU A 41 16.07 6.93 -15.47
C GLU A 41 17.52 7.43 -15.37
N ASP A 42 17.84 8.15 -14.28
CA ASP A 42 19.18 8.64 -13.96
C ASP A 42 20.16 7.54 -13.47
N GLY A 43 19.78 6.26 -13.54
CA GLY A 43 20.57 5.11 -13.10
C GLY A 43 20.64 4.90 -11.58
N THR A 44 20.02 5.79 -10.79
CA THR A 44 19.98 5.67 -9.33
C THR A 44 18.94 4.66 -8.87
N THR A 45 19.26 3.91 -7.80
CA THR A 45 18.30 2.97 -7.19
C THR A 45 17.73 3.55 -5.90
N LYS A 46 16.40 3.69 -5.85
CA LYS A 46 15.70 4.16 -4.65
C LYS A 46 14.88 3.04 -4.04
N LYS A 47 14.96 2.88 -2.72
CA LYS A 47 14.06 2.02 -1.94
C LYS A 47 12.77 2.78 -1.69
N MET A 48 11.65 2.28 -2.18
CA MET A 48 10.32 2.88 -1.98
C MET A 48 9.32 1.86 -1.45
N LYS A 49 8.38 2.31 -0.62
CA LYS A 49 7.24 1.50 -0.17
C LYS A 49 6.10 1.62 -1.17
N ILE A 50 5.89 0.54 -1.92
CA ILE A 50 4.90 0.49 -3.00
C ILE A 50 3.78 -0.49 -2.62
N SER A 51 2.54 -0.12 -2.95
CA SER A 51 1.39 -1.01 -2.76
C SER A 51 1.45 -2.16 -3.78
N ALA A 52 1.04 -3.36 -3.37
CA ALA A 52 1.05 -4.52 -4.27
C ALA A 52 0.21 -4.30 -5.55
N LYS A 53 -0.87 -3.50 -5.46
CA LYS A 53 -1.70 -3.12 -6.61
C LYS A 53 -0.91 -2.31 -7.63
N GLU A 54 -0.14 -1.32 -7.17
CA GLU A 54 0.63 -0.47 -8.06
C GLU A 54 1.85 -1.16 -8.63
N LEU A 55 2.49 -2.04 -7.86
CA LEU A 55 3.56 -2.87 -8.40
C LEU A 55 3.08 -3.69 -9.61
N ARG A 56 1.84 -4.20 -9.56
CA ARG A 56 1.21 -4.90 -10.69
C ARG A 56 0.92 -3.97 -11.85
N THR A 57 0.46 -2.75 -11.60
CA THR A 57 0.20 -1.75 -12.65
C THR A 57 1.49 -1.31 -13.34
N MET A 58 2.55 -1.03 -12.59
CA MET A 58 3.87 -0.66 -13.14
C MET A 58 4.40 -1.74 -14.08
N LYS A 59 4.35 -3.01 -13.66
CA LYS A 59 4.76 -4.15 -14.50
C LYS A 59 3.94 -4.34 -15.78
N LYS A 60 2.71 -3.81 -15.85
CA LYS A 60 1.85 -3.94 -17.04
C LYS A 60 2.16 -2.87 -18.08
N ASN A 61 2.65 -1.71 -17.65
CA ASN A 61 2.90 -0.55 -18.49
C ASN A 61 4.38 -0.45 -18.94
N THR A 62 5.18 -1.47 -18.63
CA THR A 62 6.55 -1.69 -19.14
C THR A 62 6.49 -2.84 -20.12
#